data_AF-A0AAF0S173-F1
#
_entry.id   AF-A0AAF0S173-F1
#
_cell.length_a   1.000
_cell.length_b   1.000
_cell.length_c   1.000
_cell.angle_alpha   90.00
_cell.angle_beta   90.00
_cell.angle_gamma   90.00
#
_symmetry.space_group_name_H-M   'P 1'
#
loop_
_entity.id
_entity.type
_entity.pdbx_description
1 polymer ?
#
loop_
_entity_poly.entity_id
_entity_poly.type
_entity_poly.pdbx_seq_one_letter_code
_entity_poly.pdbx_strand_id
1 'polypeptide(L)'
;MARRRRDRWALGPAFSLPEAARGGPDYDVVPPDPVLAWLQFPDRMLEVEARVIAYTKRAVLVEWGFGQATDCAWVWRDAVR
;
A
#
# COMPACT_ATOMS: atom_id res chain seq x y z
N MET A 1 -17.00 0.81 -14.88
CA MET A 1 -15.76 0.11 -14.48
C MET A 1 -16.10 -0.85 -13.35
N ALA A 2 -15.91 -2.15 -13.57
CA ALA A 2 -16.31 -3.19 -12.63
C ALA A 2 -15.37 -3.20 -11.41
N ARG A 3 -15.76 -2.55 -10.30
CA ARG A 3 -15.05 -2.67 -9.03
C ARG A 3 -15.45 -4.00 -8.41
N ARG A 4 -14.66 -5.05 -8.69
CA ARG A 4 -14.87 -6.40 -8.14
C ARG A 4 -14.66 -6.35 -6.63
N ARG A 5 -15.74 -6.10 -5.90
CA ARG A 5 -15.85 -6.23 -4.45
C ARG A 5 -15.80 -7.72 -4.10
N ARG A 6 -14.61 -8.32 -4.00
CA ARG A 6 -14.30 -9.60 -3.31
C ARG A 6 -12.94 -10.13 -3.79
N ASP A 7 -11.88 -9.74 -3.10
CA ASP A 7 -10.88 -10.71 -2.66
C ASP A 7 -10.78 -10.57 -1.14
N ARG A 8 -11.61 -11.37 -0.46
CA ARG A 8 -11.60 -11.56 1.00
C ARG A 8 -10.59 -12.66 1.40
N TRP A 9 -9.72 -13.02 0.47
CA TRP A 9 -8.64 -13.99 0.65
C TRP A 9 -7.41 -13.22 1.11
N ALA A 10 -6.62 -13.84 2.00
CA ALA A 10 -5.33 -13.29 2.40
C ALA A 10 -4.51 -12.98 1.15
N LEU A 11 -4.29 -11.69 0.91
CA LEU A 11 -3.31 -11.28 -0.09
C LEU A 11 -1.97 -11.80 0.46
N GLY A 12 -1.20 -12.49 -0.38
CA GLY A 12 0.19 -12.78 -0.02
C GLY A 12 0.96 -11.46 0.20
N PRO A 13 2.22 -11.51 0.67
CA PRO A 13 3.01 -10.31 0.84
C PRO A 13 3.19 -9.60 -0.52
N ALA A 14 2.83 -8.32 -0.58
CA ALA A 14 3.16 -7.48 -1.73
C ALA A 14 4.66 -7.18 -1.74
N PHE A 15 5.22 -6.93 -2.92
CA PHE A 15 6.54 -6.34 -3.00
C PHE A 15 6.51 -4.91 -2.44
N SER A 16 7.51 -4.61 -1.64
CA SER A 16 7.69 -3.31 -1.00
C SER A 16 8.97 -2.68 -1.53
N LEU A 17 8.96 -1.36 -1.72
CA LEU A 17 10.17 -0.64 -2.13
C LEU A 17 11.29 -0.88 -1.11
N PRO A 18 12.51 -1.19 -1.57
CA PRO A 18 13.67 -1.27 -0.69
C PRO A 18 13.94 0.10 -0.08
N GLU A 19 14.50 0.13 1.13
CA GLU A 19 14.75 1.37 1.87
C GLU A 19 15.51 2.42 1.06
N ALA A 20 16.55 1.99 0.33
CA ALA A 20 17.36 2.84 -0.54
C ALA A 20 16.56 3.57 -1.64
N ALA A 21 15.39 3.04 -2.04
CA ALA A 21 14.55 3.63 -3.08
C ALA A 21 13.49 4.61 -2.53
N ARG A 22 13.08 4.46 -1.26
CA ARG A 22 12.00 5.27 -0.64
C ARG A 22 12.38 6.74 -0.54
N GLY A 23 13.66 7.04 -0.31
CA GLY A 23 14.20 8.40 -0.17
C GLY A 23 13.66 9.10 1.08
N GLY A 24 14.35 8.95 2.21
CA GLY A 24 13.92 9.51 3.50
C GLY A 24 14.12 11.02 3.68
N PRO A 25 13.84 11.56 4.89
CA PRO A 25 13.22 10.88 6.03
C PRO A 25 11.76 10.49 5.78
N ASP A 26 11.21 9.60 6.61
CA ASP A 26 9.79 9.29 6.67
C ASP A 26 9.06 10.08 7.76
N TYR A 27 7.77 10.29 7.53
CA TYR A 27 6.87 11.05 8.39
C TYR A 27 5.56 10.29 8.55
N ASP A 28 5.05 10.24 9.78
CA ASP A 28 3.77 9.60 10.07
C ASP A 28 2.59 10.40 9.50
N VAL A 29 1.54 9.69 9.10
CA VAL A 29 0.27 10.26 8.66
C VAL A 29 -0.79 9.96 9.72
N VAL A 30 -1.20 11.01 10.43
CA VAL A 30 -2.20 10.93 11.51
C VAL A 30 -3.28 12.00 11.28
N PRO A 31 -4.56 11.61 11.06
CA PRO A 31 -5.04 10.23 10.93
C PRO A 31 -4.58 9.58 9.60
N PRO A 32 -4.51 8.23 9.52
CA PRO A 32 -4.18 7.54 8.27
C PRO A 32 -5.10 7.97 7.10
N ASP A 33 -4.50 8.17 5.92
CA ASP A 33 -5.19 8.72 4.74
C ASP A 33 -5.70 7.59 3.83
N PRO A 34 -7.02 7.42 3.63
CA PRO A 34 -7.57 6.35 2.80
C PRO A 34 -7.24 6.57 1.31
N VAL A 35 -6.68 5.55 0.67
CA VAL A 35 -6.27 5.60 -0.75
C VAL A 35 -6.65 4.33 -1.49
N LEU A 36 -6.58 4.41 -2.82
CA LEU A 36 -6.47 3.24 -3.69
C LEU A 36 -5.02 3.07 -4.11
N ALA A 37 -4.43 1.92 -3.77
CA ALA A 37 -3.02 1.64 -4.00
C ALA A 37 -2.84 0.51 -5.02
N TRP A 38 -2.02 0.74 -6.03
CA TRP A 38 -1.54 -0.32 -6.91
C TRP A 38 -0.41 -1.10 -6.23
N LEU A 39 -0.64 -2.38 -5.99
CA LEU A 39 0.31 -3.30 -5.36
C LEU A 39 0.69 -4.43 -6.33
N GLN A 40 1.99 -4.73 -6.39
CA GLN A 40 2.51 -5.90 -7.09
C GLN A 40 2.70 -7.05 -6.08
N PHE A 41 2.07 -8.17 -6.36
CA PHE A 41 2.25 -9.45 -5.67
C PHE A 41 3.10 -10.39 -6.55
N PRO A 42 3.57 -11.54 -6.02
CA PRO A 42 4.37 -12.47 -6.80
C PRO A 42 3.72 -12.96 -8.10
N ASP A 43 2.38 -13.06 -8.14
CA ASP A 43 1.62 -13.65 -9.25
C ASP A 43 0.76 -12.63 -10.02
N ARG A 44 0.55 -11.41 -9.50
CA ARG A 44 -0.40 -10.44 -10.05
C ARG A 44 -0.15 -9.01 -9.59
N MET A 45 -0.74 -8.04 -10.27
CA MET A 45 -0.83 -6.65 -9.84
C MET A 45 -2.29 -6.26 -9.62
N LEU A 46 -2.61 -5.64 -8.47
CA LEU A 46 -3.99 -5.28 -8.10
C LEU A 46 -4.06 -3.86 -7.53
N GLU A 47 -5.20 -3.21 -7.75
CA GLU A 47 -5.57 -1.98 -7.04
C GLU A 47 -6.37 -2.36 -5.79
N VAL A 48 -5.91 -1.96 -4.62
CA VAL A 48 -6.51 -2.29 -3.33
C VAL A 48 -6.96 -1.05 -2.56
N GLU A 49 -8.01 -1.19 -1.76
CA GLU A 49 -8.37 -0.20 -0.74
C GLU A 49 -7.36 -0.29 0.41
N ALA A 50 -6.69 0.83 0.70
CA ALA A 50 -5.61 0.91 1.68
C ALA A 50 -5.66 2.24 2.45
N ARG A 51 -4.72 2.44 3.37
CA ARG A 51 -4.48 3.70 4.07
C ARG A 51 -3.00 4.03 4.04
N VAL A 52 -2.65 5.27 3.72
CA VAL A 52 -1.29 5.78 3.93
C VAL A 52 -1.10 6.05 5.41
N ILE A 53 -0.08 5.41 5.99
CA ILE A 53 0.25 5.53 7.41
C ILE A 53 1.59 6.25 7.64
N ALA A 54 2.47 6.27 6.62
CA ALA A 54 3.68 7.07 6.62
C ALA A 54 4.05 7.49 5.18
N TYR A 55 4.86 8.53 5.02
CA TYR A 55 5.35 8.96 3.72
C TYR A 55 6.78 9.45 3.76
N THR A 56 7.44 9.39 2.61
CA THR A 56 8.64 10.16 2.32
C THR A 56 8.39 11.12 1.15
N LYS A 57 9.42 11.84 0.70
CA LYS A 57 9.32 12.67 -0.51
C LYS A 57 8.89 11.85 -1.75
N ARG A 58 9.34 10.59 -1.88
CA ARG A 58 9.14 9.78 -3.10
C ARG A 58 8.13 8.64 -2.95
N ALA A 59 7.89 8.18 -1.73
CA ALA A 59 7.15 6.96 -1.47
C ALA A 59 6.13 7.13 -0.34
N VAL A 60 5.19 6.21 -0.25
CA VAL A 60 4.20 6.12 0.83
C VAL A 60 4.17 4.69 1.36
N LEU A 61 4.04 4.54 2.68
CA LEU A 61 3.75 3.29 3.33
C LEU A 61 2.23 3.13 3.38
N VAL A 62 1.73 2.13 2.67
CA VAL A 62 0.32 1.79 2.68
C VAL A 62 0.08 0.56 3.55
N GLU A 63 -0.99 0.59 4.33
CA GLU A 63 -1.55 -0.53 5.06
C GLU A 63 -2.86 -0.96 4.40
N TRP A 64 -3.05 -2.26 4.16
CA TRP A 64 -4.30 -2.83 3.67
C TRP A 64 -4.63 -4.13 4.41
N GLY A 65 -5.86 -4.62 4.20
CA GLY A 65 -6.37 -5.81 4.91
C GLY A 65 -7.28 -5.43 6.08
N PHE A 66 -7.69 -6.43 6.86
CA PHE A 66 -8.67 -6.26 7.93
C PHE A 66 -8.26 -7.04 9.20
N GLY A 67 -8.34 -6.39 10.36
CA GLY A 67 -8.10 -7.03 11.65
C GLY A 67 -6.65 -7.43 11.85
N GLN A 68 -6.41 -8.71 12.18
CA GLN A 68 -5.07 -9.26 12.44
C GLN A 68 -4.28 -9.61 11.16
N ALA A 69 -4.87 -9.39 9.99
CA ALA A 69 -4.26 -9.67 8.69
C ALA A 69 -4.04 -8.36 7.91
N THR A 70 -3.55 -7.32 8.60
CA THR A 70 -3.07 -6.11 7.96
C THR A 70 -1.63 -6.30 7.48
N ASP A 71 -1.40 -5.98 6.21
CA ASP A 71 -0.08 -5.99 5.59
C ASP A 71 0.30 -4.57 5.20
N CYS A 72 1.61 -4.32 5.10
CA CYS A 72 2.14 -3.01 4.75
C CYS A 72 3.21 -3.11 3.66
N ALA A 73 3.26 -2.12 2.77
CA ALA A 73 4.30 -1.99 1.76
C ALA A 73 4.56 -0.54 1.44
N TRP A 74 5.84 -0.23 1.18
CA TRP A 74 6.23 1.03 0.60
C TRP A 74 6.02 0.98 -0.90
N VAL A 75 5.31 1.96 -1.44
CA VAL A 75 5.07 2.13 -2.87
C VAL A 75 5.43 3.53 -3.32
N TRP A 76 5.67 3.72 -4.62
CA TRP A 76 5.88 5.05 -5.17
C TRP A 76 4.63 5.92 -4.94
N ARG A 77 4.81 7.21 -4.69
CA ARG A 77 3.70 8.14 -4.46
C ARG A 77 2.69 8.15 -5.62
N ASP A 78 3.17 7.94 -6.85
CA ASP A 78 2.30 7.91 -8.04
C ASP A 78 1.51 6.59 -8.19
N ALA A 79 1.75 5.61 -7.32
CA ALA A 79 1.00 4.35 -7.29
C ALA A 79 -0.29 4.43 -6.45
N VAL A 80 -0.57 5.59 -5.82
CA VAL A 80 -1.77 5.82 -5.00
C VAL A 80 -2.63 6.95 -5.54
N ARG A 81 -3.94 6.86 -5.32
CA ARG A 81 -4.94 7.89 -5.65
C ARG A 81 -6.04 8.01 -4.61
#